data_AF-A0A662U7Y8-F1
#
_entry.id   AF-A0A662U7Y8-F1
#
_cell.length_a   1.000
_cell.length_b   1.000
_cell.length_c   1.000
_cell.angle_alpha   90.00
_cell.angle_beta   90.00
_cell.angle_gamma   90.00
#
_symmetry.space_group_name_H-M   'P 1'
#
loop_
_entity.id
_entity.type
_entity.pdbx_description
1 polymer ?
#
loop_
_entity_poly.entity_id
_entity_poly.type
_entity_poly.pdbx_seq_one_letter_code
_entity_poly.pdbx_strand_id
1 'polypeptide(L)'
;MPRRPRRKPNICPYCGVEVEKPYKTWQLVAPIPDARGRITITIMGMYECPNGHKWRAVVSKIKVGGSGEVEVEGAKGKRVLKAEEEGKAEVEGEVFEINIEEEL
;
A
#
# COMPACT_ATOMS: atom_id res chain seq x y z
N MET A 1 11.89 20.86 21.70
CA MET A 1 12.36 20.99 20.31
C MET A 1 11.14 21.04 19.38
N PRO A 2 10.96 22.08 18.55
CA PRO A 2 9.88 22.10 17.58
C PRO A 2 10.08 20.98 16.55
N ARG A 3 9.04 20.17 16.31
CA ARG A 3 9.08 19.12 15.29
C ARG A 3 9.19 19.79 13.92
N ARG A 4 10.27 19.53 13.19
CA ARG A 4 10.44 20.03 11.81
C ARG A 4 9.19 19.63 11.00
N PRO A 5 8.54 20.57 10.28
CA PRO A 5 7.38 20.24 9.48
C PRO A 5 7.74 19.10 8.52
N ARG A 6 6.88 18.09 8.44
CA ARG A 6 7.10 16.91 7.58
C ARG A 6 7.09 17.37 6.13
N ARG A 7 8.28 17.52 5.54
CA ARG A 7 8.43 17.75 4.10
C ARG A 7 7.78 16.60 3.34
N LYS A 8 7.20 16.89 2.17
CA LYS A 8 6.64 15.83 1.32
C LYS A 8 7.74 14.83 0.96
N PRO A 9 7.43 13.52 0.92
CA PRO A 9 8.45 12.48 0.73
C PRO A 9 9.14 12.53 -0.63
N ASN A 10 8.47 13.10 -1.63
CA ASN A 10 8.90 13.20 -3.01
C ASN A 10 9.72 14.46 -3.34
N ILE A 11 10.00 15.32 -2.36
CA ILE A 11 10.79 16.54 -2.56
C ILE A 11 12.25 16.28 -2.19
N CYS A 12 13.17 16.59 -3.10
CA CYS A 12 14.60 16.49 -2.84
C CYS A 12 15.00 17.40 -1.67
N PRO A 13 15.67 16.88 -0.62
CA PRO A 13 16.02 17.68 0.55
C PRO A 13 17.10 18.74 0.27
N TYR A 14 17.83 18.62 -0.85
CA TYR A 14 18.95 19.48 -1.24
C TYR A 14 18.53 20.60 -2.19
N CYS A 15 17.87 20.28 -3.30
CA CYS A 15 17.51 21.26 -4.33
C CYS A 15 16.01 21.60 -4.40
N GLY A 16 15.15 20.87 -3.67
CA GLY A 16 13.70 21.13 -3.66
C GLY A 16 12.93 20.62 -4.87
N VAL A 17 13.57 19.94 -5.82
CA VAL A 17 12.91 19.32 -6.98
C VAL A 17 11.96 18.21 -6.53
N GLU A 18 10.75 18.20 -7.09
CA GLU A 18 9.74 17.16 -6.86
C GLU A 18 9.95 16.01 -7.85
N VAL A 19 10.01 14.77 -7.33
CA VAL A 19 10.21 13.54 -8.11
C VAL A 19 9.00 12.64 -7.95
N GLU A 20 8.30 12.33 -9.05
CA GLU A 20 7.01 11.64 -8.97
C GLU A 20 7.09 10.23 -8.37
N LYS A 21 8.09 9.43 -8.75
CA LYS A 21 8.17 8.01 -8.41
C LYS A 21 9.54 7.65 -7.81
N PRO A 22 9.58 6.83 -6.74
CA PRO A 22 10.83 6.25 -6.26
C PRO A 22 11.34 5.21 -7.27
N TYR A 23 12.66 5.09 -7.42
CA TYR A 23 13.26 4.09 -8.32
C TYR A 23 13.34 2.70 -7.66
N LYS A 24 13.33 2.64 -6.34
CA LYS A 24 13.33 1.39 -5.56
C LYS A 24 12.41 1.50 -4.37
N THR A 25 11.62 0.48 -4.13
CA THR A 25 10.75 0.38 -2.96
C THR A 25 11.03 -0.91 -2.19
N TRP A 26 10.86 -0.85 -0.87
CA TRP A 26 10.88 -2.03 -0.01
C TRP A 26 9.88 -1.86 1.13
N GLN A 27 9.49 -2.99 1.72
CA GLN A 27 8.52 -3.04 2.80
C GLN A 27 9.24 -3.24 4.14
N LEU A 28 8.82 -2.51 5.16
CA LEU A 28 9.19 -2.73 6.56
C LEU A 28 7.94 -3.12 7.33
N VAL A 29 7.91 -4.35 7.83
CA VAL A 29 6.80 -4.89 8.63
C VAL A 29 7.13 -4.70 10.11
N ALA A 30 6.23 -4.07 10.86
CA ALA A 30 6.39 -3.92 12.30
C ALA A 30 6.37 -5.28 13.01
N PRO A 31 7.34 -5.60 13.89
CA PRO A 31 7.43 -6.91 14.53
C PRO A 31 6.36 -7.12 15.61
N ILE A 32 5.80 -6.04 16.16
CA ILE A 32 4.79 -6.06 17.21
C ILE A 32 3.53 -5.37 16.68
N PRO A 33 2.34 -5.96 16.89
CA PRO A 33 1.08 -5.32 16.50
C PRO A 33 0.80 -4.06 17.35
N ASP A 34 0.14 -3.09 16.74
CA ASP A 34 -0.33 -1.87 17.41
C ASP A 34 -1.35 -2.21 18.52
N ALA A 35 -1.73 -1.26 19.38
CA ALA A 35 -2.65 -1.49 20.51
C ALA A 35 -4.03 -2.06 20.11
N ARG A 36 -4.38 -1.98 18.82
CA ARG A 36 -5.60 -2.55 18.22
C ARG A 36 -5.36 -3.87 17.46
N GLY A 37 -4.22 -4.55 17.68
CA GLY A 37 -3.88 -5.80 17.01
C GLY A 37 -3.46 -5.66 15.54
N ARG A 38 -3.07 -4.45 15.10
CA ARG A 38 -2.81 -4.16 13.67
C ARG A 38 -1.31 -4.15 13.37
N ILE A 39 -0.89 -4.88 12.36
CA ILE A 39 0.47 -4.88 11.86
C ILE A 39 0.66 -3.68 10.93
N THR A 40 1.68 -2.87 11.20
CA THR A 40 2.00 -1.73 10.32
C THR A 40 3.04 -2.17 9.28
N ILE A 41 2.65 -2.13 8.01
CA ILE A 41 3.52 -2.31 6.86
C ILE A 41 3.86 -0.91 6.33
N THR A 42 5.12 -0.51 6.45
CA THR A 42 5.62 0.76 5.92
C THR A 42 6.31 0.52 4.58
N ILE A 43 5.82 1.16 3.52
CA ILE A 43 6.49 1.14 2.22
C ILE A 43 7.49 2.30 2.19
N MET A 44 8.76 1.94 2.14
CA MET A 44 9.85 2.88 1.93
C MET A 44 10.18 2.98 0.44
N GLY A 45 10.60 4.17 0.02
CA GLY A 45 11.07 4.45 -1.33
C GLY A 45 12.42 5.14 -1.30
N MET A 46 13.28 4.79 -2.26
CA MET A 46 14.48 5.55 -2.58
C MET A 46 14.20 6.41 -3.81
N TYR A 47 14.49 7.69 -3.69
CA TYR A 47 14.31 8.68 -4.74
C TYR A 47 15.69 9.14 -5.23
N GLU A 48 15.73 9.51 -6.50
CA GLU A 48 16.88 10.09 -7.17
C GLU A 48 16.44 11.38 -7.86
N CYS A 49 17.14 12.47 -7.56
CA CYS A 49 16.90 13.77 -8.17
C CYS A 49 17.60 13.82 -9.53
N PRO A 50 17.09 14.60 -10.51
CA PRO A 50 17.85 14.94 -11.72
C PRO A 50 19.26 15.49 -11.47
N ASN A 51 19.50 16.11 -10.31
CA ASN A 51 20.80 16.64 -9.89
C ASN A 51 21.74 15.56 -9.28
N GLY A 52 21.36 14.27 -9.30
CA GLY A 52 22.17 13.15 -8.79
C GLY A 52 22.07 12.87 -7.29
N HIS A 53 21.27 13.63 -6.55
CA HIS A 53 21.06 13.38 -5.11
C HIS A 53 20.11 12.21 -4.86
N LYS A 54 20.45 11.35 -3.90
CA LYS A 54 19.63 10.20 -3.47
C LYS A 54 19.13 10.38 -2.05
N TRP A 55 17.87 10.08 -1.80
CA TRP A 55 17.30 10.09 -0.45
C TRP A 55 16.26 8.99 -0.26
N ARG A 56 15.97 8.70 1.03
CA ARG A 56 14.96 7.73 1.43
C ARG A 56 13.77 8.47 2.01
N ALA A 57 12.56 8.06 1.64
CA ALA A 57 11.34 8.61 2.20
C ALA A 57 10.24 7.54 2.32
N VAL A 58 9.28 7.79 3.20
CA VAL A 58 8.11 6.92 3.37
C VAL A 58 7.11 7.23 2.25
N VAL A 59 6.75 6.20 1.48
CA VAL A 59 5.76 6.31 0.39
C VAL A 59 4.35 6.15 0.94
N SER A 60 4.15 5.10 1.74
CA SER A 60 2.88 4.81 2.38
C SER A 60 3.06 4.05 3.69
N LYS A 61 2.04 4.12 4.53
CA LYS A 61 1.88 3.26 5.69
C LYS A 61 0.55 2.55 5.57
N ILE A 62 0.58 1.23 5.67
CA ILE A 62 -0.58 0.37 5.59
C ILE A 62 -0.69 -0.30 6.96
N LYS A 63 -1.81 -0.17 7.64
CA LYS A 63 -2.11 -0.93 8.86
C LYS A 63 -3.07 -2.05 8.48
N VAL A 64 -2.67 -3.28 8.77
CA VAL A 64 -3.41 -4.51 8.42
C VAL A 64 -3.65 -5.32 9.69
N GLY A 65 -4.87 -5.80 9.89
CA GLY A 65 -5.25 -6.59 11.07
C GLY A 65 -6.07 -5.80 12.09
N GLY A 66 -6.72 -6.51 13.01
CA GLY A 66 -7.78 -6.00 13.88
C GLY A 66 -9.11 -5.88 13.13
N SER A 67 -9.97 -6.91 13.27
CA SER A 67 -11.38 -6.93 12.78
C SER A 67 -11.61 -6.41 11.35
N GLY A 68 -10.84 -6.89 10.36
CA GLY A 68 -11.12 -6.66 8.94
C GLY A 68 -10.83 -5.25 8.39
N GLU A 69 -10.25 -4.34 9.17
CA GLU A 69 -10.02 -2.95 8.74
C GLU A 69 -8.61 -2.76 8.16
N VAL A 70 -8.53 -2.25 6.92
CA VAL A 70 -7.25 -1.85 6.29
C VAL A 70 -7.18 -0.33 6.22
N GLU A 71 -6.28 0.28 7.01
CA GLU A 71 -6.02 1.72 6.95
C GLU A 71 -4.81 2.00 6.05
N VAL A 72 -5.00 2.80 5.00
CA VAL A 72 -3.92 3.26 4.11
C VAL A 72 -3.68 4.75 4.32
N GLU A 73 -2.50 5.09 4.84
CA GLU A 73 -2.02 6.48 4.94
C GLU A 73 -1.02 6.75 3.81
N GLY A 74 -1.43 7.55 2.82
CA GLY A 74 -0.60 7.98 1.70
C GLY A 74 -0.42 9.50 1.65
N ALA A 75 0.39 9.98 0.69
CA ALA A 75 0.66 11.41 0.46
C ALA A 75 -0.59 12.26 0.11
N LYS A 76 -1.73 11.62 -0.24
CA LYS A 76 -3.01 12.25 -0.57
C LYS A 76 -4.09 12.09 0.52
N GLY A 77 -3.72 11.69 1.75
CA GLY A 77 -4.63 11.59 2.89
C GLY A 77 -4.87 10.15 3.38
N LYS A 78 -5.59 10.06 4.50
CA LYS A 78 -5.95 8.80 5.18
C LYS A 78 -7.20 8.20 4.55
N ARG A 79 -7.12 6.96 4.04
CA ARG A 79 -8.26 6.19 3.56
C ARG A 79 -8.44 4.97 4.46
N VAL A 80 -9.61 4.83 5.06
CA VAL A 80 -10.01 3.65 5.84
C VAL A 80 -10.86 2.79 4.91
N LEU A 81 -10.36 1.61 4.56
CA LEU A 81 -11.12 0.60 3.86
C LEU A 81 -11.61 -0.38 4.94
N LYS A 82 -12.91 -0.35 5.23
CA LYS A 82 -13.56 -1.38 6.05
C LYS A 82 -13.85 -2.56 5.13
N ALA A 83 -13.30 -3.74 5.40
CA ALA A 83 -13.87 -4.95 4.85
C ALA A 83 -15.13 -5.26 5.67
N GLU A 84 -16.30 -5.07 5.09
CA GLU A 84 -17.49 -5.77 5.54
C GLU A 84 -17.29 -7.25 5.17
N GLU A 85 -17.10 -8.11 6.18
CA GLU A 85 -17.30 -9.55 6.01
C GLU A 85 -18.79 -9.82 6.17
N GLU A 86 -19.48 -10.19 5.08
CA GLU A 86 -20.50 -11.26 4.92
C GLU A 86 -20.62 -11.50 3.39
N GLY A 87 -20.56 -12.68 2.76
CA GLY A 87 -20.52 -14.07 3.20
C GLY A 87 -20.02 -14.99 2.07
N LYS A 88 -19.89 -16.29 2.36
CA LYS A 88 -19.58 -17.35 1.38
C LYS A 88 -20.69 -17.46 0.32
N ALA A 89 -20.38 -17.38 -0.97
CA ALA A 89 -21.03 -18.17 -2.04
C ALA A 89 -20.28 -17.99 -3.39
N GLU A 90 -19.73 -19.11 -3.85
CA GLU A 90 -19.62 -19.60 -5.24
C GLU A 90 -18.92 -18.73 -6.30
N VAL A 91 -17.75 -19.20 -6.73
CA VAL A 91 -17.19 -18.89 -8.05
C VAL A 91 -18.10 -19.57 -9.08
N GLU A 92 -18.97 -18.81 -9.74
CA GLU A 92 -19.72 -19.30 -10.91
C GLU A 92 -18.72 -19.61 -12.03
N GLY A 93 -18.28 -20.86 -12.12
CA GLY A 93 -17.70 -21.40 -13.34
C GLY A 93 -18.84 -21.66 -14.32
N GLU A 94 -18.75 -21.12 -15.53
CA GLU A 94 -19.66 -21.50 -16.62
C GLU A 94 -19.53 -23.00 -16.88
N VAL A 95 -20.56 -23.76 -16.53
CA VAL A 95 -20.68 -25.17 -16.92
C VAL A 95 -21.23 -25.19 -18.35
N PHE A 96 -20.35 -25.46 -19.31
CA PHE A 96 -20.78 -25.80 -20.66
C PHE A 96 -21.21 -27.26 -20.66
N GLU A 97 -22.51 -27.52 -20.72
CA GLU A 97 -23.05 -28.85 -21.03
C GLU A 97 -22.78 -29.15 -22.50
N ILE A 98 -21.78 -30.00 -22.76
CA ILE A 98 -21.56 -30.56 -24.09
C ILE A 98 -22.50 -31.77 -24.21
N ASN A 99 -23.57 -31.64 -25.00
CA ASN A 99 -24.37 -32.80 -25.43
C ASN A 99 -23.52 -33.65 -26.41
N ILE A 100 -23.10 -34.84 -25.99
CA ILE A 100 -22.30 -35.78 -26.81
C ILE A 100 -23.23 -36.79 -27.52
N GLU A 101 -24.41 -36.36 -27.96
CA GLU A 101 -25.38 -37.27 -28.62
C GLU A 101 -25.73 -36.87 -30.06
N GLU A 102 -24.93 -36.04 -30.72
CA GLU A 102 -25.09 -35.75 -32.14
C GLU A 102 -23.83 -36.08 -32.96
N GLU A 103 -23.38 -37.34 -32.89
CA GLU A 103 -22.72 -37.99 -34.03
C GLU A 103 -22.77 -39.53 -33.89
N LEU A 104 -23.96 -40.07 -34.17
CA LEU A 104 -24.16 -41.44 -34.65
C LEU A 104 -24.35 -41.36 -36.17
#